data_AF-A0A939HVP5-F1
#
_entry.id   AF-A0A939HVP5-F1
#
_cell.length_a   1.000
_cell.length_b   1.000
_cell.length_c   1.000
_cell.angle_alpha   90.00
_cell.angle_beta   90.00
_cell.angle_gamma   90.00
#
_symmetry.space_group_name_H-M   'P 1'
#
loop_
_entity.id
_entity.type
_entity.pdbx_description
1 polymer ?
#
loop_
_entity_poly.entity_id
_entity_poly.type
_entity_poly.pdbx_seq_one_letter_code
_entity_poly.pdbx_strand_id
1 'polypeptide(L)' 'MNREKLAQIQTYALAMAALLYEEAQATVPEELKTLSGIEGTIRRQWLQYVGPEIALFLSKVAVVPLPDEPEL' A
#
# COMPACT_ATOMS: atom_id res chain seq x y z
N MET A 1 -11.59 13.72 1.64
CA MET A 1 -10.20 13.93 1.14
C MET A 1 -10.11 15.30 0.50
N ASN A 2 -9.09 16.11 0.77
CA ASN A 2 -8.90 17.40 0.08
C ASN A 2 -7.89 17.25 -1.07
N ARG A 3 -7.78 18.28 -1.93
CA ARG A 3 -6.90 18.25 -3.12
C ARG A 3 -5.43 18.04 -2.77
N GLU A 4 -4.96 18.68 -1.71
CA GLU A 4 -3.56 18.61 -1.27
C GLU A 4 -3.19 17.19 -0.82
N LYS A 5 -4.02 16.59 0.04
CA LYS A 5 -3.82 15.20 0.50
C LYS A 5 -3.88 14.21 -0.67
N LEU A 6 -4.78 14.43 -1.65
CA LEU A 6 -4.84 13.59 -2.83
C LEU A 6 -3.56 13.68 -3.66
N ALA A 7 -3.02 14.89 -3.86
CA ALA A 7 -1.76 15.08 -4.59
C ALA A 7 -0.59 14.38 -3.87
N GLN A 8 -0.50 14.50 -2.54
CA GLN A 8 0.51 13.79 -1.75
C GLN A 8 0.39 12.27 -1.92
N ILE A 9 -0.81 11.71 -1.80
CA ILE A 9 -1.05 10.28 -2.02
C ILE A 9 -0.59 9.86 -3.42
N GLN A 10 -0.90 10.64 -4.46
CA GLN A 10 -0.47 10.35 -5.83
C GLN A 10 1.05 10.38 -5.97
N THR A 11 1.73 11.37 -5.40
CA THR A 11 3.20 11.45 -5.43
C THR A 11 3.83 10.22 -4.78
N TYR A 12 3.36 9.83 -3.59
CA TYR A 12 3.88 8.65 -2.90
C TYR A 12 3.56 7.35 -3.65
N ALA A 13 2.35 7.22 -4.20
CA ALA A 13 1.96 6.06 -4.98
C ALA A 13 2.84 5.89 -6.23
N LEU A 14 3.14 6.98 -6.95
CA LEU A 14 4.02 6.94 -8.12
C LEU A 14 5.46 6.60 -7.76
N ALA A 15 5.97 7.14 -6.64
CA ALA A 15 7.31 6.79 -6.16
C ALA A 15 7.41 5.30 -5.78
N MET A 16 6.42 4.76 -5.07
CA MET A 16 6.34 3.33 -4.78
C MET A 16 6.23 2.48 -6.05
N ALA A 17 5.40 2.90 -7.01
CA ALA A 17 5.23 2.19 -8.27
C ALA A 17 6.52 2.08 -9.07
N ALA A 18 7.36 3.13 -9.09
CA ALA A 18 8.66 3.08 -9.76
C ALA A 18 9.58 2.00 -9.18
N LEU A 19 9.68 1.93 -7.85
CA LEU A 19 10.49 0.91 -7.15
C LEU A 19 9.97 -0.50 -7.41
N LEU A 20 8.66 -0.70 -7.29
CA LEU A 20 8.04 -2.01 -7.48
C LEU A 20 8.07 -2.46 -8.95
N TYR A 21 8.03 -1.53 -9.89
CA TYR A 21 8.18 -1.83 -11.30
C TYR A 21 9.58 -2.34 -11.63
N GLU A 22 10.63 -1.71 -11.09
CA GLU A 22 12.02 -2.16 -11.26
C GLU A 22 12.20 -3.61 -10.77
N GLU A 23 11.68 -3.93 -9.59
CA GLU A 23 11.68 -5.30 -9.05
C GLU A 23 10.89 -6.27 -9.95
N ALA A 24 9.72 -5.86 -10.44
CA ALA A 24 8.90 -6.70 -11.33
C ALA A 24 9.58 -6.95 -12.68
N GLN A 25 10.31 -5.98 -13.22
CA GLN A 25 11.11 -6.16 -14.44
C GLN A 25 12.22 -7.18 -14.24
N ALA A 26 12.83 -7.22 -13.05
CA ALA A 26 13.91 -8.17 -12.73
C ALA A 26 13.40 -9.59 -12.47
N THR A 27 12.19 -9.73 -11.89
CA THR A 27 11.72 -11.02 -11.36
C THR A 27 10.61 -11.68 -12.18
N VAL A 28 9.69 -10.91 -12.74
CA VAL A 28 8.50 -11.40 -13.47
C VAL A 28 8.22 -10.61 -14.76
N PRO A 29 9.21 -10.39 -15.64
CA PRO A 29 9.06 -9.50 -16.81
C PRO A 29 7.94 -9.95 -17.78
N GLU A 30 7.67 -11.25 -17.86
CA GLU A 30 6.60 -11.78 -18.72
C GLU A 30 5.19 -11.42 -18.20
N GLU A 31 5.00 -11.28 -16.89
CA GLU A 31 3.71 -10.90 -16.31
C GLU A 31 3.34 -9.45 -16.66
N LEU A 32 4.34 -8.59 -16.89
CA LEU A 32 4.14 -7.20 -17.27
C LEU A 32 3.61 -7.00 -18.70
N LYS A 33 3.52 -8.07 -19.50
CA LYS A 33 3.04 -8.02 -20.89
C LYS A 33 1.53 -8.13 -21.03
N THR A 34 0.82 -8.48 -19.96
CA THR A 34 -0.64 -8.69 -20.00
C THR A 34 -1.33 -8.00 -18.85
N LEU A 35 -2.57 -7.57 -19.04
CA LEU A 35 -3.35 -6.94 -17.97
C LEU A 35 -3.53 -7.87 -16.75
N SER A 36 -3.74 -9.17 -16.99
CA SER A 36 -3.89 -10.14 -15.92
C SER A 36 -2.59 -10.35 -15.14
N GLY A 37 -1.44 -10.38 -15.81
CA GLY A 37 -0.15 -10.50 -15.14
C GLY A 37 0.23 -9.23 -14.38
N ILE A 38 -0.09 -8.05 -14.92
CA ILE A 38 0.07 -6.77 -14.21
C ILE A 38 -0.78 -6.76 -12.93
N GLU A 39 -2.06 -7.15 -13.01
CA GLU A 39 -2.95 -7.21 -11.85
C GLU A 39 -2.43 -8.18 -10.78
N GLY A 40 -2.03 -9.40 -11.19
CA GLY A 40 -1.44 -10.38 -10.29
C GLY A 40 -0.15 -9.87 -9.63
N THR A 41 0.71 -9.20 -10.39
CA THR A 41 1.95 -8.59 -9.89
C THR A 41 1.65 -7.50 -8.85
N ILE A 42 0.74 -6.58 -9.16
CA ILE A 42 0.31 -5.51 -8.23
C ILE A 42 -0.22 -6.13 -6.93
N ARG A 43 -1.10 -7.13 -7.04
CA ARG A 43 -1.69 -7.79 -5.87
C ARG A 43 -0.63 -8.45 -4.98
N ARG A 44 0.32 -9.19 -5.57
CA ARG A 44 1.40 -9.84 -4.81
C ARG A 44 2.30 -8.82 -4.14
N GLN A 45 2.73 -7.79 -4.86
CA GLN A 45 3.58 -6.73 -4.33
C GLN A 45 2.88 -5.93 -3.22
N TRP A 46 1.57 -5.68 -3.35
CA TRP A 46 0.78 -5.09 -2.28
C TRP A 46 0.80 -5.96 -1.02
N LEU A 47 0.49 -7.26 -1.14
CA LEU A 47 0.46 -8.16 0.02
C LEU A 47 1.83 -8.31 0.69
N GLN A 48 2.91 -8.30 -0.10
CA GLN A 48 4.26 -8.55 0.41
C GLN A 48 4.94 -7.31 0.99
N TYR A 49 4.77 -6.14 0.36
CA TYR A 49 5.58 -4.96 0.67
C TYR A 49 4.79 -3.78 1.21
N VAL A 50 3.60 -3.49 0.67
CA VAL A 50 2.87 -2.24 0.99
C VAL A 50 1.83 -2.44 2.09
N GLY A 51 1.03 -3.49 1.97
CA GLY A 51 -0.04 -3.85 2.90
C GLY A 51 0.44 -4.00 4.36
N PRO A 52 1.57 -4.69 4.63
CA PRO A 52 2.09 -4.82 6.00
C PRO A 52 2.41 -3.47 6.67
N GLU A 53 3.00 -2.52 5.93
CA GLU A 53 3.33 -1.20 6.48
C GLU A 53 2.09 -0.38 6.83
N ILE A 54 1.06 -0.44 5.98
CA ILE A 54 -0.23 0.20 6.26
C ILE A 54 -0.91 -0.46 7.46
N ALA A 55 -0.93 -1.80 7.52
CA ALA A 55 -1.51 -2.54 8.62
C ALA A 55 -0.80 -2.22 9.95
N LEU A 56 0.53 -2.11 9.94
CA LEU A 56 1.33 -1.73 11.10
C LEU A 56 1.05 -0.30 11.57
N PHE A 57 0.88 0.64 10.64
CA PHE A 57 0.49 2.01 10.99
C PHE A 57 -0.89 2.03 11.67
N LEU A 58 -1.87 1.36 11.08
CA LEU A 58 -3.23 1.33 11.59
C LEU A 58 -3.35 0.58 12.93
N SER A 59 -2.58 -0.47 13.15
CA SER A 59 -2.58 -1.20 14.43
C SER A 59 -2.09 -0.33 15.59
N LYS A 60 -1.12 0.55 15.36
CA LYS A 60 -0.64 1.51 16.39
C LYS A 60 -1.68 2.57 16.71
N VAL A 61 -2.48 2.99 15.74
CA VAL A 61 -3.58 3.94 15.95
C VAL A 61 -4.71 3.31 16.77
N ALA A 62 -5.03 2.04 16.53
CA ALA A 62 -6.10 1.32 17.22
C ALA A 62 -5.81 1.01 18.71
N VAL A 63 -4.54 1.05 19.13
CA VAL A 63 -4.11 0.77 20.52
C VAL A 63 -4.15 2.02 21.41
N VAL A 64 -4.52 3.20 20.88
CA VAL A 64 -4.85 4.36 21.73
C VAL A 64 -6.14 4.01 22.50
N PRO A 65 -6.13 3.93 23.85
CA PRO A 65 -7.32 3.58 24.62
C PRO A 65 -8.44 4.58 24.33
N LEU A 66 -9.64 4.08 24.08
CA LEU A 66 -10.85 4.89 24.22
C LEU A 66 -10.87 5.40 25.67
N PRO A 67 -11.18 6.69 25.92
CA PRO A 67 -11.35 7.17 27.28
C PRO A 67 -12.36 6.28 27.99
N ASP A 68 -12.00 5.79 29.18
CA ASP A 68 -12.75 4.81 29.96
C ASP A 68 -14.26 5.09 29.86
N GLU A 69 -15.02 4.15 29.32
CA GLU A 69 -16.48 4.20 29.41
C GLU A 69 -16.85 4.27 30.90
N PRO A 70 -17.68 5.23 31.32
CA PRO A 70 -18.02 5.34 32.73
C PRO A 70 -18.74 4.05 33.15
N GLU A 71 -18.17 3.34 34.13
CA GLU A 71 -18.81 2.19 34.77
C GLU A 71 -20.21 2.62 35.28
N LEU A 72 -21.24 1.95 34.75
CA LEU A 72 -22.64 2.10 35.19
C LEU A 72 -22.90 1.34 36.49
#